data_AF-A0A835H5H4-F1
#
_entry.id   AF-A0A835H5H4-F1
#
_cell.length_a   1.000
_cell.length_b   1.000
_cell.length_c   1.000
_cell.angle_alpha   90.00
_cell.angle_beta   90.00
_cell.angle_gamma   90.00
#
_symmetry.space_group_name_H-M   'P 1'
#
loop_
_entity.id
_entity.type
_entity.pdbx_description
1 polymer ?
#
loop_
_entity_poly.entity_id
_entity_poly.type
_entity_poly.pdbx_seq_one_letter_code
_entity_poly.pdbx_strand_id
1 'polypeptide(L)'
;MYLIDLEDESIDVEILNFMAITNQHFTTALGTINPSALRETVVEVPNVTYEDIGGVGNVKRELKETVQYPVEHPEKFEKCGKYVSFKRSAFLWTSRLW
;
A
#
# COMPACT_ATOMS: atom_id res chain seq x y z
N MET A 1 -7.80 38.92 3.83
CA MET A 1 -8.05 37.53 4.25
C MET A 1 -8.97 37.63 5.46
N TYR A 2 -10.24 37.24 5.33
CA TYR A 2 -11.18 37.27 6.45
C TYR A 2 -10.72 36.23 7.46
N LEU A 3 -10.18 36.70 8.58
CA LEU A 3 -9.71 35.85 9.66
C LEU A 3 -10.96 35.43 10.46
N ILE A 4 -11.32 34.15 10.35
CA ILE A 4 -12.37 33.57 11.18
C ILE A 4 -11.77 33.37 12.57
N ASP A 5 -12.41 33.98 13.57
CA ASP A 5 -12.11 33.68 14.96
C ASP A 5 -12.72 32.32 15.30
N LEU A 6 -11.88 31.37 15.70
CA LEU A 6 -12.31 30.00 16.01
C LEU A 6 -12.83 29.88 17.46
N GLU A 7 -12.72 30.94 18.26
CA GLU A 7 -13.20 30.99 19.65
C GLU A 7 -14.62 31.58 19.76
N ASP A 8 -15.14 32.21 18.70
CA ASP A 8 -16.50 32.77 18.65
C ASP A 8 -17.53 31.66 18.35
N GLU A 9 -18.66 31.68 19.05
CA GLU A 9 -19.77 30.74 18.83
C GLU A 9 -20.59 31.08 17.57
N SER A 10 -20.39 32.27 16.99
CA SER A 10 -21.16 32.75 15.85
C SER A 10 -20.27 33.22 14.69
N ILE A 11 -20.69 32.91 13.46
CA ILE A 11 -20.00 33.31 12.23
C ILE A 11 -20.91 34.26 11.47
N ASP A 12 -20.33 35.36 10.97
CA ASP A 12 -21.05 36.32 10.13
C ASP A 12 -21.57 35.63 8.84
N VAL A 13 -22.82 35.93 8.50
CA VAL A 13 -23.53 35.38 7.34
C VAL A 13 -22.82 35.74 6.03
N GLU A 14 -22.16 36.91 5.96
CA GLU A 14 -21.40 37.31 4.79
C GLU A 14 -20.19 36.40 4.56
N ILE A 15 -19.45 36.07 5.62
CA ILE A 15 -18.29 35.17 5.55
C ILE A 15 -18.75 33.76 5.15
N LEU A 16 -19.86 33.29 5.71
CA LEU A 16 -20.45 31.99 5.39
C LEU A 16 -20.79 31.87 3.90
N ASN A 17 -21.35 32.92 3.30
CA ASN A 17 -21.71 32.92 1.87
C ASN A 17 -20.48 32.89 0.93
N PHE A 18 -19.33 33.39 1.37
CA PHE A 18 -18.09 33.35 0.59
C PHE A 18 -17.23 32.11 0.87
N MET A 19 -17.60 31.25 1.82
CA MET A 19 -16.91 29.98 2.07
C MET A 19 -17.19 28.98 0.95
N ALA A 20 -16.29 28.93 -0.03
CA ALA A 20 -16.31 27.95 -1.11
C ALA A 20 -15.12 27.00 -1.02
N ILE A 21 -15.38 25.70 -1.16
CA ILE A 21 -14.32 24.69 -1.24
C ILE A 21 -13.78 24.66 -2.67
N THR A 22 -12.46 24.83 -2.81
CA THR A 22 -11.76 24.75 -4.10
C THR A 22 -10.96 23.45 -4.21
N ASN A 23 -10.59 23.05 -5.43
CA ASN A 23 -9.73 21.88 -5.65
C ASN A 23 -8.40 21.98 -4.87
N GLN A 24 -7.87 23.19 -4.73
CA GLN A 24 -6.67 23.48 -3.95
C GLN A 24 -6.77 23.02 -2.49
N HIS A 25 -7.96 23.14 -1.88
CA HIS A 25 -8.18 22.71 -0.49
C HIS A 25 -8.05 21.19 -0.35
N PHE A 26 -8.49 20.42 -1.35
CA PHE A 26 -8.31 18.96 -1.37
C PHE A 26 -6.83 18.59 -1.50
N THR A 27 -6.08 19.26 -2.37
CA THR A 27 -4.64 19.01 -2.53
C THR A 27 -3.86 19.28 -1.24
N THR A 28 -4.18 20.37 -0.53
CA THR A 28 -3.57 20.67 0.77
C THR A 28 -3.93 19.63 1.83
N ALA A 29 -5.22 19.25 1.92
CA ALA A 29 -5.67 18.23 2.87
C ALA A 29 -5.00 16.86 2.61
N LEU A 30 -4.84 16.46 1.34
CA LEU A 30 -4.16 15.22 0.95
C LEU A 30 -2.70 15.16 1.43
N GLY A 31 -2.02 16.30 1.58
CA GLY A 31 -0.65 16.36 2.11
C GLY A 31 -0.56 16.23 3.64
N THR A 32 -1.64 16.54 4.36
CA THR A 32 -1.69 16.49 5.83
C THR A 32 -2.32 15.20 6.35
N ILE A 33 -3.26 14.61 5.60
CA ILE A 33 -3.86 13.33 5.98
C ILE A 33 -2.91 12.18 5.63
N ASN A 34 -2.65 11.31 6.59
CA ASN A 34 -2.11 9.99 6.29
C ASN A 34 -3.30 9.11 5.86
N PRO A 35 -3.41 8.69 4.58
CA PRO A 35 -4.54 7.91 4.15
C PRO A 35 -4.56 6.59 4.93
N SER A 36 -5.71 6.25 5.51
CA SER A 36 -5.90 5.00 6.26
C SER A 36 -5.55 3.76 5.43
N ALA A 37 -5.59 3.86 4.10
CA ALA A 37 -5.15 2.82 3.16
C ALA A 37 -3.65 2.46 3.25
N LEU A 38 -2.80 3.31 3.83
CA LEU A 38 -1.38 3.04 4.10
C LEU A 38 -1.14 2.58 5.55
N ARG A 39 -2.16 2.57 6.41
CA ARG A 39 -2.02 2.33 7.85
C ARG A 39 -2.04 0.84 8.23
N GLU A 40 -2.01 -0.07 7.27
CA GLU A 40 -2.00 -1.51 7.56
C GLU A 40 -1.07 -2.30 6.64
N THR A 41 0.22 -1.98 6.67
CA THR A 41 1.28 -2.96 6.43
C THR A 41 2.40 -2.73 7.44
N VAL A 42 2.18 -3.17 8.68
CA VAL A 42 3.32 -3.48 9.54
C VAL A 42 4.02 -4.66 8.89
N VAL A 43 5.08 -4.39 8.13
CA VAL A 43 6.00 -5.43 7.67
C VAL A 43 6.75 -5.88 8.90
N GLU A 44 6.18 -6.82 9.65
CA GLU A 44 6.99 -7.59 10.59
C GLU A 44 7.98 -8.37 9.74
N VAL A 45 9.27 -8.07 9.86
CA VAL A 45 10.32 -8.91 9.28
C VAL A 45 10.44 -10.11 10.21
N PRO A 46 9.90 -11.29 9.85
CA PRO A 46 10.00 -12.43 10.73
C PRO A 46 11.46 -12.87 10.79
N ASN A 47 11.92 -13.29 11.97
CA ASN A 47 13.27 -13.85 12.14
C ASN A 47 13.32 -15.34 11.74
N VAL A 48 12.63 -15.71 10.66
CA VAL A 48 12.53 -17.10 10.18
C VAL A 48 13.19 -17.20 8.81
N THR A 49 13.98 -18.26 8.62
CA THR A 49 14.66 -18.54 7.37
C THR A 49 13.91 -19.61 6.56
N TYR A 50 14.23 -19.73 5.27
CA TYR A 50 13.67 -20.81 4.45
C TYR A 50 14.08 -22.22 4.93
N GLU A 51 15.12 -22.33 5.75
CA GLU A 51 15.63 -23.58 6.30
C GLU A 51 14.76 -24.06 7.47
N ASP A 52 14.12 -23.13 8.18
CA ASP A 52 13.25 -23.42 9.33
C ASP A 52 11.88 -24.00 8.92
N ILE A 53 11.50 -23.86 7.65
CA ILE A 53 10.23 -24.40 7.12
C ILE A 53 10.42 -25.89 6.81
N GLY A 54 9.76 -26.79 7.53
CA GLY A 54 9.81 -28.24 7.22
C GLY A 54 9.02 -28.62 5.96
N GLY A 55 9.58 -29.47 5.08
CA GLY A 55 8.88 -30.02 3.92
C GLY A 55 8.66 -29.06 2.74
N VAL A 56 7.93 -29.52 1.71
CA VAL A 56 7.51 -28.76 0.49
C VAL A 56 8.62 -28.03 -0.28
N GLY A 57 9.74 -28.69 -0.55
CA GLY A 57 10.87 -28.13 -1.30
C GLY A 57 10.50 -27.61 -2.71
N ASN A 58 9.58 -28.29 -3.41
CA ASN A 58 9.12 -27.84 -4.73
C ASN A 58 8.36 -26.51 -4.67
N VAL A 59 7.46 -26.34 -3.68
CA VAL A 59 6.67 -25.11 -3.51
C VAL A 59 7.57 -23.94 -3.10
N LYS A 60 8.57 -24.18 -2.23
CA LYS A 60 9.57 -23.16 -1.86
C LYS A 60 10.35 -22.67 -3.07
N ARG A 61 10.77 -23.58 -3.95
CA ARG A 61 11.50 -23.23 -5.18
C ARG A 61 10.61 -22.40 -6.11
N GLU A 62 9.39 -22.85 -6.36
CA GLU A 62 8.42 -22.13 -7.20
C GLU A 62 8.11 -20.73 -6.67
N LEU A 63 7.94 -20.59 -5.35
CA LEU A 63 7.72 -19.30 -4.71
C LEU A 63 8.92 -18.36 -4.86
N LYS A 64 10.15 -18.87 -4.66
CA LYS A 64 11.39 -18.10 -4.86
C LYS A 64 11.53 -17.62 -6.31
N GLU A 65 11.33 -18.51 -7.27
CA GLU A 65 11.42 -18.20 -8.71
C GLU A 65 10.35 -17.19 -9.16
N THR A 66 9.17 -17.24 -8.54
CA THR A 66 8.04 -16.38 -8.92
C THR A 66 8.09 -15.01 -8.26
N VAL A 67 8.50 -14.93 -6.99
CA VAL A 67 8.41 -13.70 -6.20
C VAL A 67 9.78 -13.06 -5.98
N GLN A 68 10.80 -13.84 -5.59
CA GLN A 68 12.11 -13.30 -5.19
C GLN A 68 13.01 -13.01 -6.41
N TYR A 69 13.08 -13.94 -7.36
CA TYR A 69 13.96 -13.80 -8.55
C TYR A 69 13.69 -12.55 -9.40
N PRO A 70 12.43 -12.14 -9.65
CA PRO A 70 12.16 -10.93 -10.43
C PRO A 70 12.53 -9.64 -9.70
N VAL A 71 12.56 -9.66 -8.36
CA VAL A 71 12.98 -8.52 -7.54
C VAL A 71 14.51 -8.43 -7.49
N GLU A 72 15.21 -9.57 -7.43
CA GLU A 72 16.68 -9.61 -7.34
C GLU A 72 17.39 -9.44 -8.69
N HIS A 73 16.74 -9.78 -9.81
CA HIS A 73 17.35 -9.77 -11.15
C HIS A 73 16.52 -9.02 -12.21
N PRO A 74 16.11 -7.77 -11.98
CA PRO A 74 15.25 -7.02 -12.90
C PRO A 74 15.81 -6.95 -14.34
N GLU A 75 17.13 -6.87 -14.50
CA GLU A 75 17.83 -6.78 -15.78
C GLU A 75 17.63 -7.99 -16.70
N LYS A 76 17.38 -9.18 -16.11
CA LYS A 76 17.11 -10.41 -16.87
C LYS A 76 15.67 -10.45 -17.37
N PHE A 77 14.75 -9.79 -16.66
CA PHE A 77 13.32 -9.73 -17.00
C PHE A 77 12.96 -8.55 -17.91
N GLU A 78 13.80 -7.52 -18.00
CA GLU A 78 13.63 -6.41 -18.95
C GLU A 78 13.88 -6.80 -20.42
N LYS A 79 14.84 -7.71 -20.67
CA LYS A 79 15.20 -8.15 -22.03
C LYS A 79 14.20 -9.14 -22.63
N CYS A 80 13.45 -9.86 -21.80
CA CYS A 80 12.33 -10.70 -22.21
C CYS A 80 11.07 -9.82 -22.28
N GLY A 81 10.95 -9.04 -23.37
CA GLY A 81 9.96 -7.98 -23.54
C GLY A 81 8.58 -8.26 -22.94
N LYS A 82 8.20 -7.39 -22.00
CA LYS A 82 6.88 -7.25 -21.34
C LYS A 82 6.49 -8.41 -20.41
N TYR A 83 6.49 -8.15 -19.10
CA TYR A 83 5.52 -8.65 -18.10
C TYR A 83 4.85 -9.99 -18.44
N VAL A 84 5.60 -11.04 -18.80
CA VAL A 84 5.01 -12.33 -19.17
C VAL A 84 4.50 -12.95 -17.89
N SER A 85 3.25 -12.63 -17.54
CA SER A 85 2.54 -13.10 -16.35
C SER A 85 3.40 -13.13 -15.09
N PHE A 86 3.87 -11.97 -14.61
CA PHE A 86 4.30 -11.89 -13.22
C PHE A 86 3.09 -12.30 -12.37
N LYS A 87 3.17 -13.48 -11.72
CA LYS A 87 2.12 -13.89 -10.79
C LYS A 87 2.19 -12.94 -9.60
N ARG A 88 1.36 -11.91 -9.64
CA ARG A 88 1.24 -10.87 -8.59
C ARG A 88 0.68 -11.43 -7.28
N SER A 89 0.16 -12.65 -7.31
CA SER A 89 -0.45 -13.33 -6.19
C SER A 89 -0.05 -14.79 -6.18
N ALA A 90 0.36 -15.27 -5.01
CA ALA A 90 0.50 -16.67 -4.69
C ALA A 90 -0.51 -16.99 -3.58
N PHE A 91 -1.38 -17.96 -3.81
CA PHE A 91 -2.35 -18.42 -2.82
C PHE A 91 -1.88 -19.75 -2.25
N LEU A 92 -1.47 -19.76 -0.99
CA LEU A 92 -1.15 -20.99 -0.26
C LEU A 92 -2.40 -21.43 0.50
N TRP A 93 -3.02 -22.53 0.08
CA TRP A 93 -4.16 -23.11 0.77
C TRP A 93 -3.77 -24.45 1.38
N THR A 94 -4.07 -24.64 2.67
CA THR A 94 -3.98 -25.95 3.32
C THR A 94 -5.39 -26.43 3.61
N SER A 95 -5.78 -27.58 3.07
CA SER A 95 -6.99 -28.27 3.49
C SER A 95 -6.80 -28.76 4.92
N ARG A 96 -7.36 -28.03 5.88
CA ARG A 96 -7.50 -28.53 7.25
C ARG A 96 -8.75 -29.41 7.26
N LEU A 97 -8.54 -30.72 7.10
CA LEU A 97 -9.57 -31.71 7.37
C LEU A 97 -9.93 -31.60 8.86
N TRP A 98 -11.11 -31.04 9.13
CA TRP A 98 -11.90 -31.33 10.32
C TRP A 98 -13.14 -32.08 9.85
#